data_AF-A0A1J9PMZ9-F1
#
_entry.id   AF-A0A1J9PMZ9-F1
#
_cell.length_a   1.000
_cell.length_b   1.000
_cell.length_c   1.000
_cell.angle_alpha   90.00
_cell.angle_beta   90.00
_cell.angle_gamma   90.00
#
_symmetry.space_group_name_H-M   'P 1'
#
loop_
_entity.id
_entity.type
_entity.pdbx_description
1 polymer ?
#
loop_
_entity_poly.entity_id
_entity_poly.type
_entity_poly.pdbx_seq_one_letter_code
_entity_poly.pdbx_strand_id
1 'polypeptide(L)'
;MQYNKEHLINALLTHRINTITELRSAERALIQCGPAGVIEPLSEAWLYYVHSNNLLSELRSLTQSYPFSSECLDDAKILAVSDPKSSRSWNYCWIVLFKIQEQQLIPKHARDTAANPVMWGGRAPTVTEIEQLSNACTAEWTTAVQQMLRHWERPPIKSDG
;
A
#
# COMPACT_ATOMS: atom_id res chain seq x y z
N MET A 1 -26.66 -15.22 -9.61
CA MET A 1 -25.63 -14.18 -9.37
C MET A 1 -25.49 -13.80 -7.89
N GLN A 2 -26.56 -13.78 -7.08
CA GLN A 2 -26.50 -13.44 -5.64
C GLN A 2 -25.60 -14.36 -4.79
N TYR A 3 -25.64 -15.67 -5.05
CA TYR A 3 -24.82 -16.67 -4.35
C TYR A 3 -23.31 -16.44 -4.49
N ASN A 4 -22.84 -15.99 -5.66
CA ASN A 4 -21.42 -15.66 -5.87
C ASN A 4 -21.00 -14.38 -5.13
N LYS A 5 -21.92 -13.41 -4.99
CA LYS A 5 -21.68 -12.18 -4.23
C LYS A 5 -21.48 -12.48 -2.74
N GLU A 6 -22.35 -13.30 -2.15
CA GLU A 6 -22.27 -13.68 -0.73
C GLU A 6 -21.05 -14.55 -0.41
N HIS A 7 -20.66 -15.44 -1.32
CA HIS A 7 -19.42 -16.24 -1.18
C HIS A 7 -18.16 -15.35 -1.22
N LEU A 8 -18.09 -14.39 -2.14
CA LEU A 8 -16.98 -13.45 -2.22
C LEU A 8 -16.90 -12.55 -0.98
N ILE A 9 -18.04 -12.05 -0.49
CA ILE A 9 -18.09 -11.28 0.75
C ILE A 9 -17.59 -12.12 1.94
N ASN A 10 -18.05 -13.38 2.07
CA ASN A 10 -17.53 -14.27 3.11
C ASN A 10 -16.02 -14.53 2.97
N ALA A 11 -15.50 -14.70 1.76
CA ALA A 11 -14.07 -14.89 1.53
C ALA A 11 -13.23 -13.66 1.94
N LEU A 12 -13.75 -12.46 1.71
CA LEU A 12 -13.14 -11.19 2.15
C LEU A 12 -13.14 -11.06 3.68
N LEU A 13 -14.30 -11.30 4.31
CA LEU A 13 -14.46 -11.19 5.77
C LEU A 13 -13.70 -12.27 6.54
N THR A 14 -13.51 -13.45 5.93
CA THR A 14 -12.70 -14.53 6.52
C THR A 14 -11.22 -14.41 6.21
N HIS A 15 -10.80 -13.32 5.56
CA HIS A 15 -9.40 -13.02 5.21
C HIS A 15 -8.68 -14.14 4.43
N ARG A 16 -9.44 -14.97 3.72
CA ARG A 16 -8.89 -16.01 2.84
C ARG A 16 -8.23 -15.43 1.60
N ILE A 17 -8.63 -14.22 1.23
CA ILE A 17 -8.05 -13.41 0.17
C ILE A 17 -7.10 -12.41 0.82
N ASN A 18 -5.80 -12.56 0.59
CA ASN A 18 -4.78 -11.78 1.29
C ASN A 18 -3.76 -11.12 0.37
N THR A 19 -3.89 -11.27 -0.96
CA THR A 19 -3.05 -10.56 -1.93
C THR A 19 -3.77 -9.38 -2.59
N ILE A 20 -3.01 -8.36 -3.02
CA ILE A 20 -3.55 -7.21 -3.74
C ILE A 20 -4.30 -7.63 -5.01
N THR A 21 -3.79 -8.64 -5.73
CA THR A 21 -4.38 -9.09 -7.00
C THR A 21 -5.72 -9.76 -6.78
N GLU A 22 -5.84 -10.61 -5.76
CA GLU A 22 -7.10 -11.27 -5.42
C GLU A 22 -8.13 -10.27 -4.87
N LEU A 23 -7.71 -9.33 -4.01
CA LEU A 23 -8.59 -8.26 -3.51
C LEU A 23 -9.12 -7.39 -4.65
N ARG A 24 -8.27 -7.04 -5.62
CA ARG A 24 -8.69 -6.29 -6.83
C ARG A 24 -9.62 -7.08 -7.73
N SER A 25 -9.39 -8.38 -7.87
CA SER A 25 -10.28 -9.26 -8.63
C SER A 25 -11.67 -9.34 -7.97
N ALA A 26 -11.70 -9.55 -6.65
CA ALA A 26 -12.92 -9.58 -5.86
C ALA A 26 -13.68 -8.25 -5.91
N GLU A 27 -12.96 -7.12 -5.78
CA GLU A 27 -13.52 -5.78 -5.94
C GLU A 27 -14.21 -5.61 -7.30
N ARG A 28 -13.52 -5.93 -8.41
CA ARG A 28 -14.08 -5.78 -9.75
C ARG A 28 -15.34 -6.63 -9.93
N ALA A 29 -15.33 -7.87 -9.43
CA ALA A 29 -16.47 -8.77 -9.50
C ALA A 29 -17.67 -8.25 -8.66
N LEU A 30 -17.41 -7.73 -7.46
CA LEU A 30 -18.43 -7.22 -6.56
C LEU A 30 -19.07 -5.91 -7.07
N ILE A 31 -18.27 -5.00 -7.63
CA ILE A 31 -18.78 -3.77 -8.24
C ILE A 31 -19.69 -4.08 -9.43
N GLN A 32 -19.35 -5.08 -10.26
CA GLN A 32 -20.21 -5.54 -11.36
C GLN A 32 -21.55 -6.12 -10.88
N CYS A 33 -21.60 -6.70 -9.68
CA CYS A 33 -22.82 -7.23 -9.07
C CYS A 33 -23.71 -6.14 -8.44
N GLY A 34 -23.28 -4.89 -8.45
CA GLY A 34 -24.01 -3.73 -7.91
C GLY A 34 -23.40 -3.20 -6.60
N PRO A 35 -23.21 -1.87 -6.47
CA PRO A 35 -22.50 -1.25 -5.35
C PRO A 35 -23.24 -1.32 -4.00
N ALA A 36 -24.54 -1.65 -4.00
CA ALA A 36 -25.34 -1.74 -2.78
C ALA A 36 -24.84 -2.87 -1.87
N GLY A 37 -24.35 -2.52 -0.68
CA GLY A 37 -23.93 -3.45 0.36
C GLY A 37 -22.57 -4.14 0.15
N VAL A 38 -21.77 -3.73 -0.84
CA VAL A 38 -20.41 -4.31 -1.07
C VAL A 38 -19.28 -3.41 -0.59
N ILE A 39 -19.51 -2.10 -0.47
CA ILE A 39 -18.48 -1.12 -0.14
C ILE A 39 -17.93 -1.33 1.27
N GLU A 40 -18.79 -1.62 2.24
CA GLU A 40 -18.38 -1.83 3.64
C GLU A 40 -17.49 -3.08 3.81
N PRO A 41 -17.89 -4.30 3.36
CA PRO A 41 -17.02 -5.47 3.41
C PRO A 41 -15.69 -5.29 2.65
N LEU A 42 -15.72 -4.58 1.51
CA LEU A 42 -14.50 -4.27 0.77
C LEU A 42 -13.59 -3.31 1.53
N SER A 43 -14.15 -2.27 2.15
CA SER A 43 -13.40 -1.30 2.95
C SER A 43 -12.69 -1.99 4.13
N GLU A 44 -13.40 -2.89 4.82
CA GLU A 44 -12.84 -3.69 5.92
C GLU A 44 -11.72 -4.62 5.45
N ALA A 45 -11.89 -5.30 4.32
CA ALA A 45 -10.87 -6.18 3.76
C ALA A 45 -9.59 -5.41 3.39
N TRP A 46 -9.72 -4.23 2.78
CA TRP A 46 -8.58 -3.37 2.46
C TRP A 46 -7.89 -2.83 3.72
N LEU A 47 -8.66 -2.47 4.74
CA LEU A 47 -8.11 -2.04 6.04
C LEU A 47 -7.30 -3.18 6.68
N TYR A 48 -7.87 -4.39 6.72
CA TYR A 48 -7.19 -5.57 7.26
C TYR A 48 -5.92 -5.91 6.49
N TYR A 49 -5.95 -5.85 5.16
CA TYR A 49 -4.78 -6.10 4.30
C TYR A 49 -3.60 -5.18 4.63
N VAL A 50 -3.88 -3.89 4.88
CA VAL A 50 -2.84 -2.91 5.23
C VAL A 50 -2.36 -3.08 6.67
N HIS A 51 -3.25 -3.36 7.62
CA HIS A 51 -2.90 -3.51 9.04
C HIS A 51 -2.21 -4.85 9.36
N SER A 52 -2.50 -5.91 8.61
CA SER A 52 -1.95 -7.26 8.83
C SER A 52 -0.59 -7.48 8.16
N ASN A 53 0.11 -6.41 7.79
CA ASN A 53 1.41 -6.44 7.10
C ASN A 53 1.42 -7.14 5.72
N ASN A 54 0.28 -7.47 5.13
CA ASN A 54 0.24 -8.07 3.79
C ASN A 54 0.79 -7.07 2.75
N LEU A 55 0.35 -5.81 2.81
CA LEU A 55 0.90 -4.75 1.94
C LEU A 55 2.42 -4.60 2.07
N LEU A 56 2.94 -4.60 3.30
CA LEU A 56 4.39 -4.49 3.54
C LEU A 56 5.13 -5.70 2.98
N SER A 57 4.57 -6.90 3.17
CA SER A 57 5.15 -8.15 2.68
C SER A 57 5.23 -8.17 1.16
N GLU A 58 4.15 -7.75 0.48
CA GLU A 58 4.15 -7.65 -0.98
C GLU A 58 5.10 -6.55 -1.49
N LEU A 59 5.15 -5.38 -0.86
CA LEU A 59 6.14 -4.34 -1.20
C LEU A 59 7.58 -4.86 -1.05
N ARG A 60 7.87 -5.63 0.00
CA ARG A 60 9.18 -6.28 0.20
C ARG A 60 9.48 -7.35 -0.84
N SER A 61 8.45 -8.07 -1.31
CA SER A 61 8.62 -9.03 -2.41
C SER A 61 9.02 -8.36 -3.74
N LEU A 62 8.61 -7.10 -3.94
CA LEU A 62 8.99 -6.26 -5.09
C LEU A 62 10.31 -5.48 -4.90
N THR A 63 10.81 -5.39 -3.66
CA THR A 63 12.01 -4.63 -3.29
C THR A 63 13.07 -5.56 -2.70
N GLN A 64 13.44 -6.58 -3.49
CA GLN A 64 14.32 -7.66 -3.04
C GLN A 64 15.75 -7.19 -2.79
N SER A 65 16.20 -6.17 -3.53
CA SER A 65 17.56 -5.63 -3.39
C SER A 65 17.67 -4.79 -2.11
N TYR A 66 16.68 -3.93 -1.88
CA TYR A 66 16.60 -3.05 -0.73
C TYR A 66 15.21 -3.15 -0.10
N PRO A 67 15.01 -3.95 0.96
CA PRO A 67 13.71 -4.17 1.55
C PRO A 67 12.96 -2.88 1.89
N PHE A 68 11.70 -2.76 1.46
CA PHE A 68 10.88 -1.59 1.73
C PHE A 68 10.78 -1.28 3.25
N SER A 69 10.93 0.01 3.58
CA SER A 69 10.88 0.50 4.95
C SER A 69 9.48 0.40 5.55
N SER A 70 9.38 -0.23 6.72
CA SER A 70 8.13 -0.27 7.49
C SER A 70 7.74 1.12 8.00
N GLU A 71 8.73 1.93 8.39
CA GLU A 71 8.50 3.30 8.87
C GLU A 71 7.89 4.19 7.78
N CYS A 72 8.34 4.02 6.52
CA CYS A 72 7.75 4.73 5.38
C CYS A 72 6.27 4.39 5.20
N LEU A 73 5.90 3.13 5.45
CA LEU A 73 4.52 2.68 5.35
C LEU A 73 3.69 3.18 6.54
N ASP A 74 4.26 3.21 7.74
CA ASP A 74 3.57 3.67 8.94
C ASP A 74 3.32 5.19 8.93
N ASP A 75 4.30 5.99 8.49
CA ASP A 75 4.11 7.43 8.26
C ASP A 75 2.96 7.68 7.26
N ALA A 76 2.88 6.88 6.19
CA ALA A 76 1.81 6.97 5.22
C ALA A 76 0.43 6.61 5.79
N LYS A 77 0.34 5.60 6.66
CA LYS A 77 -0.91 5.25 7.38
C LYS A 77 -1.38 6.40 8.27
N ILE A 78 -0.46 7.03 9.01
CA ILE A 78 -0.77 8.18 9.87
C ILE A 78 -1.32 9.35 9.03
N LEU A 79 -0.68 9.64 7.90
CA LEU A 79 -1.12 10.68 6.96
C LEU A 79 -2.47 10.35 6.32
N ALA A 80 -2.72 9.08 6.01
CA ALA A 80 -4.00 8.63 5.48
C ALA A 80 -5.14 8.83 6.49
N VAL A 81 -4.93 8.51 7.78
CA VAL A 81 -5.93 8.70 8.83
C VAL A 81 -6.16 10.18 9.14
N SER A 82 -5.11 11.00 9.07
CA SER A 82 -5.15 12.41 9.43
C SER A 82 -5.69 13.32 8.32
N ASP A 83 -5.75 12.85 7.07
CA ASP A 83 -6.28 13.64 5.95
C ASP A 83 -7.82 13.60 5.91
N PRO A 84 -8.51 14.73 6.09
CA PRO A 84 -9.97 14.80 5.98
C PRO A 84 -10.49 14.35 4.62
N LYS A 85 -9.68 14.46 3.56
CA LYS A 85 -10.02 14.03 2.20
C LYS A 85 -9.94 12.50 2.03
N SER A 86 -9.31 11.77 2.94
CA SER A 86 -9.30 10.30 2.91
C SER A 86 -10.70 9.70 3.02
N SER A 87 -11.64 10.43 3.63
CA SER A 87 -13.07 10.08 3.64
C SER A 87 -13.69 9.94 2.24
N ARG A 88 -13.03 10.48 1.20
CA ARG A 88 -13.48 10.42 -0.21
C ARG A 88 -13.13 9.13 -0.93
N SER A 89 -12.29 8.25 -0.37
CA SER A 89 -12.05 6.92 -0.93
C SER A 89 -12.43 5.88 0.12
N TRP A 90 -13.02 4.78 -0.34
CA TRP A 90 -13.34 3.64 0.52
C TRP A 90 -12.17 2.63 0.56
N ASN A 91 -11.16 2.80 -0.32
CA ASN A 91 -10.02 1.91 -0.42
C ASN A 91 -8.81 2.47 0.35
N TYR A 92 -8.63 1.97 1.57
CA TYR A 92 -7.54 2.42 2.46
C TYR A 92 -6.14 2.13 1.90
N CYS A 93 -5.95 0.96 1.25
CA CYS A 93 -4.66 0.59 0.65
C CYS A 93 -4.22 1.59 -0.42
N TRP A 94 -5.14 1.97 -1.31
CA TRP A 94 -4.86 2.97 -2.34
C TRP A 94 -4.49 4.33 -1.73
N ILE A 95 -5.21 4.78 -0.69
CA ILE A 95 -4.90 6.05 -0.01
C ILE A 95 -3.48 6.02 0.56
N VAL A 96 -3.10 4.94 1.25
CA VAL A 96 -1.76 4.80 1.82
C VAL A 96 -0.68 4.86 0.74
N LEU A 97 -0.82 4.09 -0.34
CA LEU A 97 0.12 4.13 -1.47
C LEU A 97 0.17 5.51 -2.14
N PHE A 98 -0.98 6.16 -2.29
CA PHE A 98 -1.07 7.52 -2.83
C PHE A 98 -0.36 8.53 -1.94
N LYS A 99 -0.49 8.42 -0.61
CA LYS A 99 0.19 9.31 0.36
C LYS A 99 1.70 9.13 0.34
N ILE A 100 2.20 7.91 0.16
CA ILE A 100 3.64 7.66 -0.03
C ILE A 100 4.17 8.47 -1.21
N GLN A 101 3.45 8.47 -2.33
CA GLN A 101 3.84 9.18 -3.55
C GLN A 101 3.63 10.70 -3.45
N GLU A 102 2.46 11.14 -2.98
CA GLU A 102 2.07 12.56 -2.89
C GLU A 102 2.97 13.33 -1.91
N GLN A 103 3.29 12.73 -0.76
CA GLN A 103 4.08 13.37 0.29
C GLN A 103 5.59 13.12 0.16
N GLN A 104 6.03 12.46 -0.93
CA GLN A 104 7.43 12.17 -1.20
C GLN A 104 8.14 11.51 0.00
N LEU A 105 7.50 10.50 0.61
CA LEU A 105 8.03 9.85 1.81
C LEU A 105 9.26 8.99 1.51
N ILE A 106 9.31 8.39 0.31
CA ILE A 106 10.38 7.46 -0.10
C ILE A 106 11.78 8.09 0.03
N PRO A 107 12.09 9.25 -0.58
CA PRO A 107 13.42 9.86 -0.45
C PRO A 107 13.89 10.08 0.99
N LYS A 108 12.98 10.53 1.86
CA LYS A 108 13.26 10.75 3.30
C LYS A 108 13.67 9.43 3.96
N HIS A 109 12.81 8.42 3.91
CA HIS A 109 13.08 7.14 4.58
C HIS A 109 14.22 6.35 3.93
N ALA A 110 14.45 6.51 2.63
CA ALA A 110 15.60 5.91 1.94
C ALA A 110 16.90 6.51 2.46
N ARG A 111 16.93 7.84 2.69
CA ARG A 111 18.09 8.51 3.30
C ARG A 111 18.30 8.09 4.75
N ASP A 112 17.24 8.03 5.55
CA ASP A 112 17.32 7.60 6.95
C ASP A 112 17.84 6.15 7.06
N THR A 113 17.36 5.27 6.18
CA THR A 113 17.85 3.88 6.08
C THR A 113 19.32 3.85 5.67
N ALA A 114 19.72 4.64 4.67
CA ALA A 114 21.10 4.69 4.20
C ALA A 114 22.07 5.31 5.22
N ALA A 115 21.59 6.23 6.06
CA ALA A 115 22.37 6.85 7.12
C ALA A 115 22.51 5.93 8.36
N ASN A 116 21.69 4.89 8.49
CA ASN A 116 21.72 3.99 9.64
C ASN A 116 23.02 3.15 9.65
N PRO A 117 23.89 3.28 10.68
CA PRO A 117 25.13 2.52 10.77
C PRO A 117 24.94 1.00 10.75
N VAL A 118 23.77 0.48 11.15
CA VAL A 118 23.45 -0.96 11.11
C VAL A 118 23.55 -1.51 9.69
N MET A 119 23.16 -0.73 8.67
CA MET A 119 23.28 -1.11 7.26
C MET A 119 24.74 -1.26 6.80
N TRP A 120 25.67 -0.70 7.56
CA TRP A 120 27.10 -0.67 7.27
C TRP A 120 27.90 -1.52 8.27
N GLY A 121 27.26 -2.48 8.93
CA GLY A 121 27.91 -3.35 9.91
C GLY A 121 28.35 -2.61 11.18
N GLY A 122 27.65 -1.54 11.55
CA GLY A 122 27.96 -0.68 12.71
C GLY A 122 28.92 0.47 12.40
N ARG A 123 29.42 0.59 11.16
CA ARG A 123 30.29 1.70 10.74
C ARG A 123 29.45 2.93 10.41
N ALA A 124 29.94 4.11 10.75
CA ALA A 124 29.37 5.36 10.25
C ALA A 124 29.66 5.51 8.73
N PRO A 125 28.63 5.58 7.87
CA PRO A 125 28.84 5.78 6.44
C PRO A 125 29.27 7.20 6.10
N THR A 126 29.96 7.34 4.98
CA THR A 126 30.29 8.65 4.39
C THR A 126 29.07 9.26 3.70
N VAL A 127 29.09 10.58 3.47
CA VAL A 127 28.00 11.29 2.77
C VAL A 127 27.73 10.68 1.39
N THR A 128 28.78 10.35 0.64
CA THR A 128 28.67 9.74 -0.70
C THR A 128 28.04 8.35 -0.65
N GLU A 129 28.40 7.53 0.34
CA GLU A 129 27.82 6.21 0.54
C GLU A 129 26.33 6.28 0.90
N ILE A 130 25.95 7.23 1.76
CA ILE A 130 24.54 7.51 2.09
C ILE A 130 23.78 7.90 0.82
N GLU A 131 24.33 8.81 0.01
CA GLU A 131 23.68 9.27 -1.22
C GLU A 131 23.47 8.13 -2.21
N GLN A 132 24.51 7.32 -2.47
CA GLN A 132 24.41 6.18 -3.40
C GLN A 132 23.36 5.17 -2.97
N LEU A 133 23.38 4.75 -1.70
CA LEU A 133 22.42 3.78 -1.19
C LEU A 133 21.00 4.38 -1.15
N SER A 134 20.84 5.64 -0.72
CA SER A 134 19.54 6.30 -0.70
C SER A 134 18.93 6.44 -2.09
N ASN A 135 19.74 6.71 -3.12
CA ASN A 135 19.28 6.79 -4.51
C ASN A 135 18.83 5.42 -5.02
N ALA A 136 19.57 4.36 -4.69
CA ALA A 136 19.22 2.99 -5.08
C ALA A 136 17.92 2.53 -4.40
N CYS A 137 17.78 2.74 -3.09
CA CYS A 137 16.54 2.48 -2.35
C CYS A 137 15.38 3.29 -2.94
N THR A 138 15.58 4.59 -3.19
CA THR A 138 14.55 5.47 -3.74
C THR A 138 14.03 4.97 -5.08
N ALA A 139 14.93 4.55 -5.99
CA ALA A 139 14.55 4.05 -7.30
C ALA A 139 13.73 2.75 -7.22
N GLU A 140 14.18 1.79 -6.41
CA GLU A 140 13.49 0.49 -6.26
C GLU A 140 12.14 0.66 -5.56
N TRP A 141 12.09 1.41 -4.46
CA TRP A 141 10.86 1.65 -3.69
C TRP A 141 9.83 2.44 -4.49
N THR A 142 10.27 3.44 -5.26
CA THR A 142 9.38 4.20 -6.15
C THR A 142 8.79 3.29 -7.21
N THR A 143 9.60 2.42 -7.81
CA THR A 143 9.14 1.45 -8.79
C THR A 143 8.11 0.49 -8.20
N ALA A 144 8.36 -0.04 -7.00
CA ALA A 144 7.43 -0.95 -6.32
C ALA A 144 6.08 -0.27 -5.99
N VAL A 145 6.10 0.95 -5.44
CA VAL A 145 4.87 1.71 -5.14
C VAL A 145 4.10 2.04 -6.42
N GLN A 146 4.78 2.43 -7.49
CA GLN A 146 4.14 2.67 -8.78
C GLN A 146 3.52 1.39 -9.36
N GLN A 147 4.20 0.25 -9.26
CA GLN A 147 3.64 -1.04 -9.68
C GLN A 147 2.37 -1.38 -8.88
N MET A 148 2.40 -1.18 -7.56
CA MET A 148 1.22 -1.38 -6.71
C MET A 148 0.06 -0.46 -7.11
N LEU A 149 0.33 0.83 -7.34
CA LEU A 149 -0.71 1.78 -7.75
C LEU A 149 -1.34 1.47 -9.11
N ARG A 150 -0.61 0.81 -10.03
CA ARG A 150 -1.14 0.42 -11.35
C ARG A 150 -2.26 -0.63 -11.28
N HIS A 151 -2.46 -1.29 -10.14
CA HIS A 151 -3.63 -2.16 -9.96
C HIS A 151 -4.97 -1.40 -10.03
N TRP A 152 -4.95 -0.07 -9.86
CA TRP A 152 -6.09 0.81 -10.04
C TRP A 152 -5.95 1.63 -11.32
N GLU A 153 -6.70 1.29 -12.38
CA GLU A 153 -6.76 2.08 -13.61
C GLU A 153 -7.30 3.50 -13.36
N ARG A 154 -8.19 3.64 -12.38
CA ARG A 154 -8.76 4.90 -11.90
C ARG A 154 -8.72 4.94 -10.38
N PRO A 155 -8.49 6.12 -9.77
CA PRO A 155 -8.61 6.27 -8.32
C PRO A 155 -9.95 5.72 -7.82
N PRO A 156 -9.98 4.86 -6.78
CA PRO A 156 -11.20 4.36 -6.15
C PRO A 156 -11.86 5.44 -5.26
N ILE A 157 -12.05 6.63 -5.82
CA ILE A 157 -12.77 7.73 -5.19
C ILE A 157 -14.26 7.43 -5.21
N LYS A 158 -14.95 7.76 -4.12
CA LYS A 158 -16.41 7.85 -4.09
C LYS A 158 -16.79 8.87 -5.16
N SER A 159 -17.58 8.46 -6.14
CA SER A 159 -18.20 9.40 -7.05
C SER A 159 -19.04 10.34 -6.20
N ASP A 160 -18.71 11.62 -6.17
CA ASP A 160 -19.64 12.64 -5.67
C ASP A 160 -20.88 12.53 -6.58
N GLY A 161 -21.96 11.97 -6.03
CA GLY A 161 -23.26 11.93 -6.68
C GLY A 161 -23.87 13.33 -6.77
#